data_AF-A0A4S9LX48-F1
#
_entry.id   AF-A0A4S9LX48-F1
#
_cell.length_a   1.000
_cell.length_b   1.000
_cell.length_c   1.000
_cell.angle_alpha   90.00
_cell.angle_beta   90.00
_cell.angle_gamma   90.00
#
_symmetry.space_group_name_H-M   'P 1'
#
loop_
_entity.id
_entity.type
_entity.pdbx_description
1 polymer ?
#
loop_
_entity_poly.entity_id
_entity_poly.type
_entity_poly.pdbx_seq_one_letter_code
_entity_poly.pdbx_strand_id
1 'polypeptide(L)'
;MGDTTAAIVWGIPVKISNLLCSIDAFHKAIPTIQTLRLCNQSGQGEDARITKLPKELIGFIEEELLAIHRQEEESRDGGWVQNYRCFQGSCRPSQHSIEMDPSMVDDAFEELYEEHPEWRRMDEEIVHPKNFDELLQAKLDEKGDDYFDDVSYELCFDNICAWPSDVKKHIASKGNEVVRKHFGLDIFVKQENLDETAADYLMSHDRAFVRSYREFHQATICYLVIPSKAARWKVRLDPTSLDSGEIFGESTNSMLLDRNSLDPTEERQQRFARAMRQLALKPSVHTSQLRTALSAAPPINASSPLTQTTVPRIIEKKSAEEVKKRDAAMTNRIRDLEQSQWSKLMLLVNHVCSAY
;
A
#
# COMPACT_ATOMS: atom_id res chain seq x y z
N MET A 1 -10.42 -31.85 -15.21
CA MET A 1 -10.16 -30.55 -15.87
C MET A 1 -10.85 -29.49 -15.04
N GLY A 2 -10.11 -28.68 -14.30
CA GLY A 2 -10.68 -27.62 -13.47
C GLY A 2 -10.85 -26.35 -14.29
N ASP A 3 -12.04 -25.76 -14.29
CA ASP A 3 -12.33 -24.50 -14.99
C ASP A 3 -11.49 -23.36 -14.40
N THR A 4 -10.41 -23.01 -15.10
CA THR A 4 -9.63 -21.78 -14.90
C THR A 4 -10.52 -20.60 -15.31
N THR A 5 -11.19 -19.98 -14.34
CA THR A 5 -11.97 -18.76 -14.58
C THR A 5 -11.03 -17.56 -14.50
N ALA A 6 -10.60 -17.07 -15.66
CA ALA A 6 -9.86 -15.81 -15.77
C ALA A 6 -10.84 -14.65 -16.02
N ALA A 7 -10.69 -13.56 -15.27
CA ALA A 7 -11.47 -12.35 -15.47
C ALA A 7 -10.52 -11.19 -15.80
N ILE A 8 -10.82 -10.49 -16.89
CA ILE A 8 -10.14 -9.24 -17.24
C ILE A 8 -10.97 -8.11 -16.64
N VAL A 9 -10.34 -7.30 -15.79
CA VAL A 9 -10.97 -6.15 -15.14
C VAL A 9 -10.06 -4.94 -15.24
N TRP A 10 -10.67 -3.77 -15.40
CA TRP A 10 -9.97 -2.49 -15.32
C TRP A 10 -9.68 -2.14 -13.88
N GLY A 11 -8.42 -1.81 -13.58
CA GLY A 11 -8.05 -1.40 -12.24
C GLY A 11 -6.86 -0.44 -12.18
N ILE A 12 -6.78 0.28 -11.06
CA ILE A 12 -5.63 1.13 -10.71
C ILE A 12 -5.01 0.56 -9.44
N PRO A 13 -3.72 0.19 -9.47
CA PRO A 13 -3.00 -0.25 -8.29
C PRO A 13 -2.80 0.96 -7.36
N VAL A 14 -3.13 0.80 -6.08
CA VAL A 14 -3.02 1.86 -5.07
C VAL A 14 -2.39 1.31 -3.79
N LYS A 15 -1.76 2.18 -3.01
CA LYS A 15 -1.20 1.79 -1.70
C LYS A 15 -2.36 1.62 -0.71
N ILE A 16 -2.46 0.43 -0.10
CA ILE A 16 -3.59 0.08 0.77
C ILE A 16 -3.71 1.00 1.99
N SER A 17 -2.60 1.34 2.66
CA SER A 17 -2.61 2.24 3.83
C SER A 17 -3.25 3.59 3.49
N ASN A 18 -2.84 4.19 2.37
CA ASN A 18 -3.35 5.49 1.94
C ASN A 18 -4.83 5.39 1.54
N LEU A 19 -5.25 4.28 0.92
CA LEU A 19 -6.65 4.05 0.59
C LEU A 19 -7.51 3.98 1.86
N LEU A 20 -7.08 3.23 2.88
CA LEU A 20 -7.83 3.07 4.13
C LEU A 20 -7.96 4.40 4.88
N CYS A 21 -6.86 5.14 5.07
CA CYS A 21 -6.88 6.49 5.65
C CYS A 21 -7.81 7.43 4.87
N SER A 22 -7.73 7.40 3.54
CA SER A 22 -8.55 8.27 2.69
C SER A 22 -10.04 7.92 2.74
N ILE A 23 -10.39 6.64 2.86
CA ILE A 23 -11.77 6.20 3.05
C ILE A 23 -12.31 6.68 4.40
N ASP A 24 -11.50 6.56 5.46
CA ASP A 24 -11.90 6.99 6.80
C ASP A 24 -12.08 8.50 6.88
N ALA A 25 -11.12 9.26 6.33
CA ALA A 25 -11.19 10.70 6.19
C ALA A 25 -12.40 11.14 5.36
N PHE A 26 -12.63 10.50 4.21
CA PHE A 26 -13.79 10.81 3.36
C PHE A 26 -15.10 10.55 4.09
N HIS A 27 -15.20 9.42 4.81
CA HIS A 27 -16.40 9.10 5.58
C HIS A 27 -16.67 10.13 6.69
N LYS A 28 -15.64 10.62 7.38
CA LYS A 28 -15.74 11.71 8.36
C LYS A 28 -16.19 13.03 7.71
N ALA A 29 -15.69 13.35 6.52
CA ALA A 29 -15.96 14.61 5.83
C ALA A 29 -17.35 14.68 5.17
N ILE A 30 -17.91 13.54 4.71
CA ILE A 30 -19.16 13.50 3.92
C ILE A 30 -20.30 14.32 4.55
N PRO A 31 -20.66 14.18 5.85
CA PRO A 31 -21.80 14.89 6.42
C PRO A 31 -21.64 16.41 6.33
N THR A 32 -20.43 16.90 6.60
CA THR A 32 -20.08 18.33 6.52
C THR A 32 -20.09 18.81 5.07
N ILE A 33 -19.53 18.04 4.13
CA ILE A 33 -19.56 18.35 2.69
C ILE A 33 -21.01 18.41 2.19
N GLN A 34 -21.86 17.46 2.59
CA GLN A 34 -23.27 17.45 2.20
C GLN A 34 -24.00 18.67 2.75
N THR A 35 -23.75 19.02 4.02
CA THR A 35 -24.32 20.22 4.64
C THR A 35 -23.88 21.48 3.89
N LEU A 36 -22.59 21.62 3.60
CA LEU A 36 -22.04 22.73 2.83
C LEU A 36 -22.72 22.87 1.45
N ARG A 37 -22.86 21.76 0.73
CA ARG A 37 -23.53 21.73 -0.59
C ARG A 37 -25.00 22.11 -0.48
N LEU A 38 -25.73 21.61 0.52
CA LEU A 38 -27.14 21.94 0.75
C LEU A 38 -27.31 23.42 1.11
N CYS A 39 -26.47 23.94 2.00
CA CYS A 39 -26.47 25.36 2.36
C CYS A 39 -26.17 26.24 1.15
N ASN A 40 -25.24 25.85 0.27
CA ASN A 40 -24.94 26.59 -0.95
C ASN A 40 -26.09 26.55 -1.97
N GLN A 41 -26.74 25.40 -2.14
CA GLN A 41 -27.80 25.22 -3.15
C GLN A 41 -29.15 25.81 -2.74
N SER A 42 -29.48 25.76 -1.44
CA SER A 42 -30.85 25.93 -0.96
C SER A 42 -30.99 26.94 0.18
N GLY A 43 -29.92 27.64 0.59
CA GLY A 43 -29.98 28.64 1.64
C GLY A 43 -30.92 29.81 1.26
N GLN A 44 -31.70 30.29 2.23
CA GLN A 44 -32.60 31.45 2.07
C GLN A 44 -32.41 32.43 3.22
N GLY A 45 -32.63 33.73 2.96
CA GLY A 45 -32.51 34.81 3.94
C GLY A 45 -31.31 35.73 3.74
N GLU A 46 -31.30 36.86 4.46
CA GLU A 46 -30.24 37.88 4.35
C GLU A 46 -28.86 37.37 4.81
N ASP A 47 -28.84 36.41 5.73
CA ASP A 47 -27.62 35.80 6.28
C ASP A 47 -27.13 34.55 5.53
N ALA A 48 -27.80 34.15 4.44
CA ALA A 48 -27.41 33.01 3.63
C ALA A 48 -26.19 33.33 2.73
N ARG A 49 -25.07 33.74 3.32
CA ARG A 49 -23.86 34.17 2.57
C ARG A 49 -23.21 33.03 1.79
N ILE A 50 -23.36 31.80 2.26
CA ILE A 50 -22.79 30.59 1.63
C ILE A 50 -23.37 30.35 0.22
N THR A 51 -24.64 30.70 -0.04
CA THR A 51 -25.27 30.50 -1.36
C THR A 51 -24.70 31.37 -2.46
N LYS A 52 -24.00 32.46 -2.08
CA LYS A 52 -23.36 33.38 -3.00
C LYS A 52 -21.96 32.91 -3.40
N LEU A 53 -21.45 31.82 -2.79
CA LEU A 53 -20.13 31.31 -3.10
C LEU A 53 -20.13 30.60 -4.46
N PRO A 54 -19.18 30.92 -5.35
CA PRO A 54 -18.96 30.14 -6.56
C PRO A 54 -18.70 28.67 -6.24
N LYS A 55 -19.10 27.78 -7.15
CA LYS A 55 -18.94 26.32 -6.97
C LYS A 55 -17.48 25.92 -6.82
N GLU A 56 -16.58 26.69 -7.40
CA GLU A 56 -15.14 26.52 -7.33
C GLU A 56 -14.64 26.70 -5.89
N LEU A 57 -15.11 27.73 -5.17
CA LEU A 57 -14.75 27.94 -3.77
C LEU A 57 -15.29 26.85 -2.86
N ILE A 58 -16.50 26.36 -3.12
CA ILE A 58 -17.03 25.19 -2.41
C ILE A 58 -16.15 23.97 -2.67
N GLY A 59 -15.72 23.75 -3.91
CA GLY A 59 -14.78 22.68 -4.26
C GLY A 59 -13.47 22.77 -3.46
N PHE A 60 -12.87 23.95 -3.34
CA PHE A 60 -11.67 24.15 -2.53
C PHE A 60 -11.89 23.86 -1.04
N ILE A 61 -13.02 24.30 -0.47
CA ILE A 61 -13.36 24.00 0.93
C ILE A 61 -13.51 22.49 1.15
N GLU A 62 -14.14 21.77 0.20
CA GLU A 62 -14.27 20.32 0.26
C GLU A 62 -12.89 19.62 0.21
N GLU A 63 -12.00 20.08 -0.67
CA GLU A 63 -10.65 19.54 -0.81
C GLU A 63 -9.81 19.76 0.45
N GLU A 64 -9.88 20.95 1.04
CA GLU A 64 -9.20 21.27 2.31
C GLU A 64 -9.75 20.47 3.49
N LEU A 65 -11.07 20.36 3.61
CA LEU A 65 -11.68 19.55 4.67
C LEU A 65 -11.25 18.08 4.58
N LEU A 66 -11.17 17.55 3.36
CA LEU A 66 -10.67 16.19 3.12
C LEU A 66 -9.17 16.08 3.42
N ALA A 67 -8.37 17.12 3.16
CA ALA A 67 -6.94 17.14 3.47
C ALA A 67 -6.69 17.11 4.98
N ILE A 68 -7.42 17.91 5.75
CA ILE A 68 -7.34 17.92 7.23
C ILE A 68 -7.65 16.54 7.79
N HIS A 69 -8.80 15.96 7.44
CA HIS A 69 -9.16 14.64 7.96
C HIS A 69 -8.22 13.53 7.48
N ARG A 70 -7.62 13.64 6.29
CA ARG A 70 -6.59 12.69 5.85
C ARG A 70 -5.34 12.80 6.70
N GLN A 71 -4.86 14.02 6.95
CA GLN A 71 -3.70 14.26 7.80
C GLN A 71 -3.92 13.67 9.19
N GLU A 72 -5.10 13.88 9.78
CA GLU A 72 -5.49 13.28 11.07
C GLU A 72 -5.45 11.74 11.05
N GLU A 73 -5.94 11.09 9.98
CA GLU A 73 -5.90 9.62 9.87
C GLU A 73 -4.50 9.08 9.56
N GLU A 74 -3.67 9.84 8.85
CA GLU A 74 -2.29 9.48 8.53
C GLU A 74 -1.36 9.60 9.74
N SER A 75 -1.60 10.60 10.60
CA SER A 75 -0.82 10.85 11.82
C SER A 75 -1.37 10.14 13.05
N ARG A 76 -2.40 9.30 12.90
CA ARG A 76 -3.01 8.60 14.03
C ARG A 76 -2.10 7.49 14.53
N ASP A 77 -1.75 7.55 15.81
CA ASP A 77 -1.05 6.47 16.52
C ASP A 77 -1.90 5.19 16.52
N GLY A 78 -1.27 4.05 16.25
CA GLY A 78 -1.94 2.77 16.02
C GLY A 78 -2.88 2.78 14.79
N GLY A 79 -2.72 3.75 13.89
CA GLY A 79 -3.51 3.89 12.67
C GLY A 79 -3.05 2.98 11.53
N TRP A 80 -3.74 3.06 10.39
CA TRP A 80 -3.45 2.21 9.23
C TRP A 80 -2.02 2.32 8.70
N VAL A 81 -1.41 3.51 8.78
CA VAL A 81 -0.04 3.73 8.30
C VAL A 81 0.97 2.97 9.16
N GLN A 82 0.84 3.07 10.48
CA GLN A 82 1.73 2.37 11.42
C GLN A 82 1.52 0.86 11.36
N ASN A 83 0.27 0.39 11.40
CA ASN A 83 -0.03 -1.05 11.35
C ASN A 83 0.44 -1.67 10.03
N TYR A 84 0.33 -0.93 8.92
CA TYR A 84 0.88 -1.37 7.63
C TYR A 84 2.41 -1.43 7.64
N ARG A 85 3.07 -0.47 8.29
CA ARG A 85 4.53 -0.51 8.43
C ARG A 85 4.98 -1.75 9.20
N CYS A 86 4.31 -2.06 10.32
CA CYS A 86 4.55 -3.27 11.10
C CYS A 86 4.32 -4.53 10.28
N PHE A 87 3.18 -4.60 9.58
CA PHE A 87 2.84 -5.71 8.70
C PHE A 87 3.90 -5.96 7.61
N GLN A 88 4.49 -4.90 7.04
CA GLN A 88 5.55 -5.03 6.04
C GLN A 88 6.94 -5.24 6.64
N GLY A 89 7.09 -5.26 7.97
CA GLY A 89 8.40 -5.26 8.64
C GLY A 89 9.21 -4.00 8.37
N SER A 90 8.52 -2.88 8.11
CA SER A 90 9.06 -1.56 7.76
C SER A 90 8.93 -0.50 8.85
N CYS A 91 8.42 -0.91 10.00
CA CYS A 91 8.39 -0.11 11.20
C CYS A 91 9.81 0.06 11.78
N ARG A 92 9.98 1.13 12.54
CA ARG A 92 11.17 1.36 13.36
C ARG A 92 10.78 1.21 14.83
N PRO A 93 11.62 0.64 15.70
CA PRO A 93 11.40 0.67 17.14
C PRO A 93 11.00 2.05 17.70
N SER A 94 11.60 3.14 17.20
CA SER A 94 11.18 4.51 17.59
C SER A 94 9.71 4.84 17.30
N GLN A 95 9.10 4.17 16.33
CA GLN A 95 7.68 4.30 15.98
C GLN A 95 6.76 3.50 16.90
N HIS A 96 7.31 2.71 17.82
CA HIS A 96 6.61 1.97 18.87
C HIS A 96 6.88 2.56 20.26
N SER A 97 7.45 3.76 20.34
CA SER A 97 7.92 4.41 21.57
C SER A 97 6.87 4.53 22.68
N ILE A 98 5.58 4.59 22.35
CA ILE A 98 4.48 4.63 23.33
C ILE A 98 4.28 3.26 24.04
N GLU A 99 4.58 2.18 23.34
CA GLU A 99 4.37 0.79 23.76
C GLU A 99 5.66 0.17 24.34
N MET A 100 6.81 0.74 24.01
CA MET A 100 8.13 0.40 24.54
C MET A 100 8.39 1.10 25.88
N ASP A 101 9.37 0.61 26.64
CA ASP A 101 9.84 1.30 27.85
C ASP A 101 10.26 2.74 27.48
N PRO A 102 9.53 3.77 27.96
CA PRO A 102 9.82 5.15 27.60
C PRO A 102 11.24 5.56 27.98
N SER A 103 11.80 4.95 29.04
CA SER A 103 13.13 5.30 29.54
C SER A 103 14.25 5.06 28.52
N MET A 104 14.18 4.00 27.73
CA MET A 104 15.22 3.69 26.74
C MET A 104 15.16 4.63 25.54
N VAL A 105 13.94 4.98 25.13
CA VAL A 105 13.70 5.93 24.05
C VAL A 105 14.13 7.33 24.50
N ASP A 106 13.73 7.75 25.69
CA ASP A 106 14.11 9.03 26.30
C ASP A 106 15.63 9.15 26.47
N ASP A 107 16.30 8.09 26.92
CA ASP A 107 17.78 8.06 27.03
C ASP A 107 18.45 8.21 25.66
N ALA A 108 17.92 7.55 24.62
CA ALA A 108 18.42 7.69 23.25
C ALA A 108 18.19 9.11 22.69
N PHE A 109 17.06 9.75 23.02
CA PHE A 109 16.79 11.14 22.71
C PHE A 109 17.77 12.08 23.41
N GLU A 110 17.98 11.92 24.72
CA GLU A 110 18.88 12.77 25.49
C GLU A 110 20.31 12.68 24.99
N GLU A 111 20.82 11.48 24.70
CA GLU A 111 22.14 11.29 24.09
C GLU A 111 22.26 11.98 22.73
N LEU A 112 21.26 11.87 21.86
CA LEU A 112 21.25 12.58 20.58
C LEU A 112 21.26 14.09 20.76
N TYR A 113 20.52 14.60 21.75
CA TYR A 113 20.51 16.03 22.05
C TYR A 113 21.78 16.51 22.74
N GLU A 114 22.55 15.63 23.39
CA GLU A 114 23.90 15.92 23.89
C GLU A 114 24.92 15.96 22.74
N GLU A 115 24.83 15.03 21.79
CA GLU A 115 25.67 14.99 20.59
C GLU A 115 25.35 16.12 19.60
N HIS A 116 24.08 16.54 19.56
CA HIS A 116 23.54 17.60 18.71
C HIS A 116 22.79 18.67 19.52
N PRO A 117 23.49 19.50 20.32
CA PRO A 117 22.87 20.53 21.15
C PRO A 117 22.07 21.56 20.34
N GLU A 118 22.37 21.72 19.05
CA GLU A 118 21.65 22.60 18.13
C GLU A 118 20.19 22.18 17.91
N TRP A 119 19.83 20.91 18.15
CA TRP A 119 18.45 20.42 18.01
C TRP A 119 17.56 20.76 19.21
N ARG A 120 18.14 21.09 20.37
CA ARG A 120 17.37 21.58 21.54
C ARG A 120 16.88 23.02 21.39
N ARG A 121 17.41 23.78 20.42
CA ARG A 121 17.14 25.22 20.25
C ARG A 121 16.39 25.49 18.95
N MET A 122 15.11 25.16 18.92
CA MET A 122 14.18 25.78 17.97
C MET A 122 12.89 26.06 18.74
N ASP A 123 12.79 27.29 19.23
CA ASP A 123 11.61 27.79 19.91
C ASP A 123 10.44 27.81 18.90
N GLU A 124 9.36 27.10 19.27
CA GLU A 124 8.02 27.05 18.66
C GLU A 124 7.66 25.90 17.71
N GLU A 125 8.62 25.15 17.14
CA GLU A 125 8.30 23.91 16.42
C GLU A 125 9.53 22.98 16.39
N ILE A 126 9.47 21.84 17.07
CA ILE A 126 10.57 20.85 17.06
C ILE A 126 10.61 20.22 15.67
N VAL A 127 11.37 20.83 14.76
CA VAL A 127 11.62 20.27 13.42
C VAL A 127 12.93 19.51 13.46
N HIS A 128 12.83 18.20 13.64
CA HIS A 128 13.97 17.31 13.55
C HIS A 128 14.58 17.29 12.13
N PRO A 129 15.92 17.21 11.99
CA PRO A 129 16.54 17.06 10.68
C PRO A 129 16.16 15.72 10.04
N LYS A 130 16.28 15.63 8.71
CA LYS A 130 15.82 14.46 7.94
C LYS A 130 16.46 13.12 8.33
N ASN A 131 17.66 13.17 8.92
CA ASN A 131 18.40 11.99 9.39
C ASN A 131 18.15 11.67 10.87
N PHE A 132 17.33 12.45 11.57
CA PHE A 132 17.06 12.27 12.99
C PHE A 132 16.56 10.86 13.30
N ASP A 133 15.52 10.41 12.60
CA ASP A 133 14.95 9.07 12.81
C ASP A 133 15.97 7.95 12.54
N GLU A 134 16.97 8.18 11.69
CA GLU A 134 18.02 7.19 11.40
C GLU A 134 19.06 7.14 12.53
N LEU A 135 19.43 8.31 13.06
CA LEU A 135 20.35 8.40 14.19
C LEU A 135 19.69 7.89 15.48
N LEU A 136 18.41 8.18 15.69
CA LEU A 136 17.63 7.64 16.81
C LEU A 136 17.56 6.12 16.73
N GLN A 137 17.34 5.57 15.54
CA GLN A 137 17.34 4.13 15.35
C GLN A 137 18.72 3.52 15.67
N ALA A 138 19.82 4.14 15.20
CA ALA A 138 21.15 3.65 15.49
C ALA A 138 21.45 3.63 17.01
N LYS A 139 20.99 4.63 17.76
CA LYS A 139 21.10 4.66 19.21
C LYS A 139 20.27 3.59 19.90
N LEU A 140 19.05 3.36 19.42
CA LEU A 140 18.20 2.28 19.92
C LEU A 140 18.83 0.90 19.62
N ASP A 141 19.43 0.71 18.45
CA ASP A 141 20.13 -0.53 18.08
C ASP A 141 21.39 -0.77 18.93
N GLU A 142 22.08 0.29 19.36
CA GLU A 142 23.24 0.19 20.28
C GLU A 142 22.83 -0.17 21.71
N LYS A 143 21.64 0.27 22.13
CA LYS A 143 21.09 0.08 23.49
C LYS A 143 20.24 -1.18 23.62
N GLY A 144 19.66 -1.64 22.53
CA GLY A 144 18.80 -2.82 22.49
C GLY A 144 19.55 -4.06 22.93
N ASP A 145 18.99 -4.75 23.92
CA ASP A 145 19.38 -6.11 24.25
C ASP A 145 18.38 -7.10 23.62
N ASP A 146 18.63 -8.40 23.79
CA ASP A 146 17.74 -9.46 23.27
C ASP A 146 16.28 -9.28 23.76
N TYR A 147 16.09 -8.68 24.94
CA TYR A 147 14.76 -8.39 25.49
C TYR A 147 14.05 -7.24 24.74
N PHE A 148 14.78 -6.20 24.34
CA PHE A 148 14.22 -5.13 23.52
C PHE A 148 13.76 -5.62 22.15
N ASP A 149 14.54 -6.49 21.52
CA ASP A 149 14.20 -7.11 20.24
C ASP A 149 12.94 -7.99 20.37
N ASP A 150 12.81 -8.75 21.46
CA ASP A 150 11.64 -9.59 21.75
C ASP A 150 10.36 -8.75 21.95
N VAL A 151 10.41 -7.66 22.72
CA VAL A 151 9.24 -6.79 22.96
C VAL A 151 8.82 -6.07 21.67
N SER A 152 9.78 -5.55 20.91
CA SER A 152 9.51 -4.97 19.59
C SER A 152 8.91 -6.01 18.63
N TYR A 153 9.35 -7.26 18.74
CA TYR A 153 8.83 -8.35 17.95
C TYR A 153 7.38 -8.69 18.29
N GLU A 154 7.03 -8.82 19.57
CA GLU A 154 5.66 -9.11 20.01
C GLU A 154 4.67 -8.03 19.55
N LEU A 155 5.02 -6.75 19.70
CA LEU A 155 4.18 -5.62 19.25
C LEU A 155 3.94 -5.62 17.74
N CYS A 156 4.97 -5.98 16.97
CA CYS A 156 4.84 -6.10 15.52
C CYS A 156 4.05 -7.36 15.14
N PHE A 157 4.23 -8.46 15.86
CA PHE A 157 3.60 -9.75 15.59
C PHE A 157 2.07 -9.66 15.65
N ASP A 158 1.52 -9.00 16.67
CA ASP A 158 0.07 -8.78 16.78
C ASP A 158 -0.47 -7.99 15.59
N ASN A 159 0.23 -6.93 15.17
CA ASN A 159 -0.14 -6.13 14.02
C ASN A 159 -0.03 -6.91 12.70
N ILE A 160 1.03 -7.70 12.54
CA ILE A 160 1.24 -8.58 11.38
C ILE A 160 0.08 -9.58 11.25
N CYS A 161 -0.30 -10.21 12.37
CA CYS A 161 -1.37 -11.20 12.40
C CYS A 161 -2.76 -10.59 12.18
N ALA A 162 -3.03 -9.43 12.80
CA ALA A 162 -4.33 -8.77 12.74
C ALA A 162 -4.59 -8.13 11.37
N TRP A 163 -3.55 -7.61 10.72
CA TRP A 163 -3.65 -6.77 9.51
C TRP A 163 -4.53 -7.37 8.40
N PRO A 164 -4.32 -8.61 7.92
CA PRO A 164 -5.18 -9.20 6.88
C PRO A 164 -6.67 -9.21 7.25
N SER A 165 -6.98 -9.50 8.50
CA SER A 165 -8.35 -9.60 9.00
C SER A 165 -9.00 -8.23 9.14
N ASP A 166 -8.25 -7.24 9.64
CA ASP A 166 -8.72 -5.86 9.81
C ASP A 166 -8.97 -5.17 8.49
N VAL A 167 -8.05 -5.32 7.52
CA VAL A 167 -8.25 -4.78 6.17
C VAL A 167 -9.49 -5.39 5.53
N LYS A 168 -9.66 -6.72 5.62
CA LYS A 168 -10.83 -7.41 5.07
C LYS A 168 -12.12 -6.93 5.72
N LYS A 169 -12.14 -6.80 7.05
CA LYS A 169 -13.28 -6.32 7.83
C LYS A 169 -13.64 -4.89 7.45
N HIS A 170 -12.66 -3.98 7.36
CA HIS A 170 -12.88 -2.58 6.99
C HIS A 170 -13.42 -2.42 5.57
N ILE A 171 -12.84 -3.15 4.61
CA ILE A 171 -13.31 -3.12 3.21
C ILE A 171 -14.75 -3.65 3.10
N ALA A 172 -15.08 -4.70 3.83
CA ALA A 172 -16.42 -5.29 3.82
C ALA A 172 -17.46 -4.39 4.50
N SER A 173 -17.11 -3.74 5.62
CA SER A 173 -18.05 -2.94 6.40
C SER A 173 -18.19 -1.50 5.90
N LYS A 174 -17.13 -0.90 5.35
CA LYS A 174 -17.07 0.53 5.07
C LYS A 174 -16.48 0.84 3.71
N GLY A 175 -15.33 0.25 3.37
CA GLY A 175 -14.57 0.63 2.18
C GLY A 175 -15.35 0.45 0.88
N ASN A 176 -15.88 -0.75 0.64
CA ASN A 176 -16.66 -1.01 -0.57
C ASN A 176 -17.97 -0.23 -0.61
N GLU A 177 -18.61 0.02 0.53
CA GLU A 177 -19.82 0.85 0.55
C GLU A 177 -19.51 2.28 0.07
N VAL A 178 -18.50 2.92 0.66
CA VAL A 178 -18.09 4.28 0.30
C VAL A 178 -17.66 4.35 -1.15
N VAL A 179 -16.76 3.44 -1.58
CA VAL A 179 -16.17 3.52 -2.91
C VAL A 179 -17.19 3.24 -4.01
N ARG A 180 -18.09 2.28 -3.78
CA ARG A 180 -19.17 1.95 -4.72
C ARG A 180 -20.21 3.06 -4.80
N LYS A 181 -20.66 3.58 -3.65
CA LYS A 181 -21.70 4.62 -3.59
C LYS A 181 -21.26 5.95 -4.20
N HIS A 182 -20.02 6.36 -3.93
CA HIS A 182 -19.56 7.70 -4.30
C HIS A 182 -18.79 7.75 -5.63
N PHE A 183 -18.15 6.65 -6.04
CA PHE A 183 -17.31 6.60 -7.23
C PHE A 183 -17.72 5.54 -8.25
N GLY A 184 -18.62 4.61 -7.89
CA GLY A 184 -19.03 3.51 -8.78
C GLY A 184 -17.89 2.53 -9.09
N LEU A 185 -16.97 2.37 -8.13
CA LEU A 185 -15.82 1.47 -8.17
C LEU A 185 -15.92 0.44 -7.03
N ASP A 186 -15.11 -0.61 -7.08
CA ASP A 186 -14.92 -1.59 -6.00
C ASP A 186 -13.45 -1.61 -5.56
N ILE A 187 -13.21 -2.08 -4.34
CA ILE A 187 -11.87 -2.32 -3.82
C ILE A 187 -11.57 -3.81 -3.95
N PHE A 188 -10.46 -4.12 -4.60
CA PHE A 188 -9.88 -5.46 -4.61
C PHE A 188 -8.60 -5.46 -3.77
N VAL A 189 -8.55 -6.32 -2.77
CA VAL A 189 -7.36 -6.54 -1.95
C VAL A 189 -7.00 -8.00 -1.96
N LYS A 190 -5.70 -8.26 -1.98
CA LYS A 190 -5.10 -9.58 -1.96
C LYS A 190 -3.91 -9.56 -0.99
N GLN A 191 -3.76 -10.61 -0.19
CA GLN A 191 -2.55 -10.86 0.58
C GLN A 191 -1.67 -11.85 -0.19
N GLU A 192 -0.46 -11.49 -0.58
CA GLU A 192 0.43 -12.36 -1.34
C GLU A 192 1.59 -12.81 -0.47
N ASN A 193 1.84 -14.13 -0.40
CA ASN A 193 3.09 -14.63 0.17
C ASN A 193 4.25 -14.29 -0.78
N LEU A 194 5.28 -13.67 -0.26
CA LEU A 194 6.52 -13.39 -0.97
C LEU A 194 7.40 -14.65 -0.89
N ASP A 195 7.94 -15.07 -2.04
CA ASP A 195 8.99 -16.09 -2.03
C ASP A 195 10.27 -15.56 -1.36
N GLU A 196 11.09 -16.46 -0.83
CA GLU A 196 12.33 -16.14 -0.11
C GLU A 196 13.22 -15.18 -0.92
N THR A 197 13.28 -15.36 -2.25
CA THR A 197 14.07 -14.49 -3.10
C THR A 197 13.45 -13.09 -3.29
N ALA A 198 12.13 -12.94 -3.18
CA ALA A 198 11.44 -11.65 -3.26
C ALA A 198 11.62 -10.90 -1.94
N ALA A 199 11.56 -11.61 -0.83
CA ALA A 199 11.90 -11.09 0.48
C ALA A 199 13.36 -10.62 0.53
N ASP A 200 14.32 -11.45 0.11
CA ASP A 200 15.74 -11.09 0.04
C ASP A 200 16.00 -9.86 -0.84
N TYR A 201 15.28 -9.77 -1.96
CA TYR A 201 15.35 -8.60 -2.83
C TYR A 201 14.85 -7.33 -2.13
N LEU A 202 13.71 -7.39 -1.45
CA LEU A 202 13.16 -6.25 -0.72
C LEU A 202 14.09 -5.83 0.42
N MET A 203 14.59 -6.78 1.22
CA MET A 203 15.55 -6.51 2.30
C MET A 203 16.85 -5.86 1.80
N SER A 204 17.29 -6.16 0.57
CA SER A 204 18.53 -5.59 0.02
C SER A 204 18.34 -4.21 -0.64
N HIS A 205 17.13 -3.83 -0.99
CA HIS A 205 16.85 -2.62 -1.78
C HIS A 205 15.95 -1.61 -1.10
N ASP A 206 15.19 -2.05 -0.11
CA ASP A 206 14.34 -1.21 0.71
C ASP A 206 14.83 -1.32 2.15
N ARG A 207 15.50 -0.27 2.63
CA ARG A 207 16.03 -0.19 4.00
C ARG A 207 14.95 -0.31 5.06
N ALA A 208 13.69 -0.13 4.68
CA ALA A 208 12.59 -0.34 5.58
C ALA A 208 12.42 -1.83 5.89
N PHE A 209 12.69 -2.77 4.97
CA PHE A 209 12.58 -4.21 5.24
C PHE A 209 13.79 -4.70 6.06
N VAL A 210 13.72 -4.58 7.39
CA VAL A 210 14.80 -5.02 8.30
C VAL A 210 14.74 -6.54 8.51
N ARG A 211 15.90 -7.12 8.82
CA ARG A 211 16.18 -8.57 8.92
C ARG A 211 15.41 -9.32 10.02
N SER A 212 14.79 -8.63 10.97
CA SER A 212 14.22 -9.20 12.19
C SER A 212 12.94 -10.01 11.98
N TYR A 213 12.27 -9.92 10.83
CA TYR A 213 10.96 -10.53 10.60
C TYR A 213 10.93 -11.49 9.40
N ARG A 214 11.91 -12.39 9.30
CA ARG A 214 12.07 -13.35 8.18
C ARG A 214 10.89 -14.30 7.97
N GLU A 215 10.03 -14.43 8.97
CA GLU A 215 8.97 -15.44 9.02
C GLU A 215 7.67 -14.97 8.35
N PHE A 216 7.45 -13.66 8.18
CA PHE A 216 6.14 -13.10 7.79
C PHE A 216 6.18 -12.29 6.50
N HIS A 217 6.79 -12.83 5.44
CA HIS A 217 6.87 -12.10 4.19
C HIS A 217 5.55 -12.16 3.39
N GLN A 218 4.55 -11.40 3.84
CA GLN A 218 3.34 -11.14 3.08
C GLN A 218 3.32 -9.71 2.54
N ALA A 219 2.68 -9.52 1.39
CA ALA A 219 2.44 -8.21 0.80
C ALA A 219 0.95 -8.02 0.56
N THR A 220 0.41 -6.88 1.00
CA THR A 220 -0.95 -6.49 0.66
C THR A 220 -0.94 -5.73 -0.65
N ILE A 221 -1.59 -6.32 -1.64
CA ILE A 221 -1.80 -5.74 -2.95
C ILE A 221 -3.22 -5.19 -3.00
N CYS A 222 -3.36 -3.95 -3.47
CA CYS A 222 -4.66 -3.28 -3.54
C CYS A 222 -4.89 -2.62 -4.90
N TYR A 223 -6.12 -2.73 -5.39
CA TYR A 223 -6.59 -2.10 -6.60
C TYR A 223 -7.96 -1.46 -6.39
N LEU A 224 -8.16 -0.30 -7.01
CA LEU A 224 -9.49 0.19 -7.34
C LEU A 224 -9.91 -0.44 -8.67
N VAL A 225 -11.08 -1.08 -8.72
CA VAL A 225 -11.54 -1.82 -9.91
C VAL A 225 -12.95 -1.42 -10.32
N ILE A 226 -13.29 -1.64 -11.59
CA ILE A 226 -14.67 -1.48 -12.05
C ILE A 226 -15.47 -2.71 -11.62
N PRO A 227 -16.65 -2.55 -10.99
CA PRO A 227 -17.50 -3.68 -10.61
C PRO A 227 -17.86 -4.52 -11.83
N SER A 228 -17.52 -5.81 -11.81
CA SER A 228 -17.84 -6.76 -12.87
C SER A 228 -18.73 -7.87 -12.33
N LYS A 229 -19.95 -8.01 -12.89
CA LYS A 229 -20.89 -9.08 -12.52
C LYS A 229 -20.38 -10.48 -12.86
N ALA A 230 -19.42 -10.60 -13.77
CA ALA A 230 -18.88 -11.87 -14.26
C ALA A 230 -17.67 -12.37 -13.45
N ALA A 231 -17.07 -11.54 -12.60
CA ALA A 231 -15.88 -11.92 -11.87
C ALA A 231 -16.25 -12.58 -10.54
N ARG A 232 -16.37 -13.91 -10.53
CA ARG A 232 -16.32 -14.69 -9.28
C ARG A 232 -14.87 -15.04 -8.99
N TRP A 233 -14.29 -14.35 -8.02
CA TRP A 233 -12.91 -14.54 -7.60
C TRP A 233 -12.81 -15.81 -6.75
N LYS A 234 -12.10 -16.83 -7.22
CA LYS A 234 -11.73 -18.00 -6.42
C LYS A 234 -10.27 -17.86 -6.05
N VAL A 235 -10.03 -17.44 -4.82
CA VAL A 235 -8.69 -17.31 -4.28
C VAL A 235 -8.17 -18.67 -3.83
N ARG A 236 -6.93 -18.99 -4.18
CA ARG A 236 -6.19 -20.09 -3.58
C ARG A 236 -5.51 -19.61 -2.31
N LEU A 237 -5.71 -20.32 -1.21
CA LEU A 237 -4.97 -20.12 0.02
C LEU A 237 -3.73 -21.02 -0.03
N ASP A 238 -2.55 -20.41 0.04
CA ASP A 238 -1.28 -21.10 0.19
C ASP A 238 -0.83 -21.01 1.65
N PRO A 239 -0.80 -22.14 2.38
CA PRO A 239 -0.31 -22.17 3.75
C PRO A 239 1.20 -21.93 3.75
N THR A 240 1.65 -21.05 4.64
CA THR A 240 3.04 -20.93 5.07
C THR A 240 3.08 -21.43 6.51
N SER A 241 3.79 -22.53 6.72
CA SER A 241 3.99 -23.11 8.06
C SER A 241 5.12 -22.37 8.74
N LEU A 242 4.85 -21.87 9.94
CA LEU A 242 5.79 -21.17 10.81
C LEU A 242 5.83 -21.87 12.17
N ASP A 243 6.88 -21.61 12.95
CA ASP A 243 7.03 -22.18 14.29
C ASP A 243 5.92 -21.72 15.25
N SER A 244 5.30 -20.56 14.97
CA SER A 244 4.18 -20.00 15.73
C SER A 244 2.78 -20.33 15.18
N GLY A 245 2.66 -21.03 14.04
CA GLY A 245 1.38 -21.42 13.44
C GLY A 245 1.36 -21.42 11.91
N GLU A 246 0.18 -21.63 11.33
CA GLU A 246 -0.03 -21.56 9.87
C GLU A 246 -0.63 -20.21 9.48
N ILE A 247 0.01 -19.51 8.55
CA ILE A 247 -0.54 -18.31 7.92
C ILE A 247 -0.88 -18.60 6.47
N PHE A 248 -2.07 -18.17 6.05
CA PHE A 248 -2.54 -18.37 4.68
C PHE A 248 -2.33 -17.10 3.86
N GLY A 249 -1.57 -17.21 2.77
CA GLY A 249 -1.52 -16.18 1.74
C GLY A 249 -2.40 -16.54 0.56
N GLU A 250 -2.73 -15.55 -0.25
CA GLU A 250 -3.52 -15.71 -1.46
C GLU A 250 -2.60 -15.80 -2.69
N SER A 251 -2.79 -16.82 -3.53
CA SER A 251 -2.06 -16.95 -4.80
C SER A 251 -2.98 -16.72 -5.99
N THR A 252 -2.84 -15.53 -6.57
CA THR A 252 -3.49 -15.10 -7.81
C THR A 252 -2.50 -14.31 -8.64
N ASN A 253 -2.44 -14.55 -9.95
CA ASN A 253 -1.55 -13.80 -10.83
C ASN A 253 -2.29 -12.56 -11.33
N SER A 254 -1.79 -11.39 -10.97
CA SER A 254 -2.25 -10.10 -11.50
C SER A 254 -1.21 -9.59 -12.50
N MET A 255 -1.52 -9.62 -13.79
CA MET A 255 -0.64 -9.09 -14.82
C MET A 255 -1.16 -7.75 -15.33
N LEU A 256 -0.28 -6.75 -15.32
CA LEU A 256 -0.52 -5.47 -15.98
C LEU A 256 -0.48 -5.71 -17.50
N LEU A 257 -1.63 -5.58 -18.16
CA LEU A 257 -1.75 -5.66 -19.61
C LEU A 257 -1.53 -4.28 -20.25
N ASP A 258 -0.86 -4.26 -21.40
CA ASP A 258 -0.60 -3.04 -22.16
C ASP A 258 -1.90 -2.42 -22.69
N ARG A 259 -1.98 -1.09 -22.55
CA ARG A 259 -3.11 -0.20 -22.84
C ARG A 259 -3.57 -0.29 -24.29
N ASN A 260 -2.65 -0.55 -25.21
CA ASN A 260 -2.91 -0.56 -26.65
C ASN A 260 -3.91 -1.64 -27.12
N SER A 261 -4.31 -2.56 -26.22
CA SER A 261 -5.18 -3.69 -26.56
C SER A 261 -6.68 -3.43 -26.33
N LEU A 262 -7.05 -2.55 -25.40
CA LEU A 262 -8.45 -2.28 -25.02
C LEU A 262 -8.51 -0.87 -24.43
N ASP A 263 -9.14 0.12 -25.08
CA ASP A 263 -9.30 1.44 -24.47
C ASP A 263 -10.51 1.46 -23.51
N PRO A 264 -10.38 1.93 -22.25
CA PRO A 264 -11.52 2.11 -21.36
C PRO A 264 -12.35 3.29 -21.85
N THR A 265 -13.69 3.17 -21.80
CA THR A 265 -14.60 4.27 -22.14
C THR A 265 -14.35 5.50 -21.27
N GLU A 266 -14.60 6.70 -21.81
CA GLU A 266 -14.38 7.98 -21.13
C GLU A 266 -15.07 8.04 -19.76
N GLU A 267 -16.29 7.51 -19.65
CA GLU A 267 -17.02 7.43 -18.38
C GLU A 267 -16.26 6.63 -17.30
N ARG A 268 -15.58 5.54 -17.68
CA ARG A 268 -14.81 4.71 -16.76
C ARG A 268 -13.56 5.44 -16.29
N GLN A 269 -12.91 6.15 -17.21
CA GLN A 269 -11.75 6.99 -16.90
C GLN A 269 -12.12 8.11 -15.93
N GLN A 270 -13.27 8.76 -16.13
CA GLN A 270 -13.76 9.82 -15.24
C GLN A 270 -14.05 9.30 -13.83
N ARG A 271 -14.59 8.07 -13.66
CA ARG A 271 -14.79 7.46 -12.34
C ARG A 271 -13.49 7.29 -11.58
N PHE A 272 -12.48 6.73 -12.25
CA PHE A 272 -11.15 6.60 -11.67
C PHE A 272 -10.51 7.95 -11.34
N ALA A 273 -10.53 8.90 -12.29
CA ALA A 273 -9.96 10.23 -12.07
C ALA A 273 -10.62 10.95 -10.88
N ARG A 274 -11.94 10.83 -10.74
CA ARG A 274 -12.67 11.38 -9.60
C ARG A 274 -12.28 10.71 -8.29
N ALA A 275 -12.22 9.38 -8.25
CA ALA A 275 -11.83 8.64 -7.05
C ALA A 275 -10.39 8.99 -6.63
N MET A 276 -9.44 8.93 -7.56
CA MET A 276 -8.04 9.25 -7.31
C MET A 276 -7.86 10.68 -6.82
N ARG A 277 -8.61 11.65 -7.37
CA ARG A 277 -8.57 13.05 -6.91
C ARG A 277 -9.17 13.23 -5.51
N GLN A 278 -10.41 12.79 -5.30
CA GLN A 278 -11.11 13.03 -4.02
C GLN A 278 -10.50 12.23 -2.85
N LEU A 279 -9.97 11.04 -3.13
CA LEU A 279 -9.24 10.24 -2.16
C LEU A 279 -7.73 10.57 -2.13
N ALA A 280 -7.26 11.56 -2.91
CA ALA A 280 -5.85 11.95 -3.00
C ALA A 280 -4.86 10.78 -3.21
N LEU A 281 -5.27 9.77 -3.98
CA LEU A 281 -4.48 8.57 -4.21
C LEU A 281 -3.51 8.77 -5.37
N LYS A 282 -2.39 8.06 -5.31
CA LYS A 282 -1.43 7.92 -6.41
C LYS A 282 -1.36 6.47 -6.86
N PRO A 283 -1.20 6.19 -8.17
CA PRO A 283 -0.91 4.85 -8.64
C PRO A 283 0.34 4.31 -7.93
N SER A 284 0.26 3.11 -7.37
CA SER A 284 1.35 2.50 -6.61
C SER A 284 1.33 1.00 -6.84
N VAL A 285 2.38 0.47 -7.46
CA VAL A 285 2.54 -0.97 -7.72
C VAL A 285 3.51 -1.56 -6.68
N HIS A 286 3.13 -2.65 -6.04
CA HIS A 286 4.03 -3.32 -5.11
C HIS A 286 5.17 -4.02 -5.87
N THR A 287 6.40 -3.90 -5.36
CA THR A 287 7.62 -4.38 -6.03
C THR A 287 7.59 -5.88 -6.34
N SER A 288 6.91 -6.69 -5.52
CA SER A 288 6.73 -8.13 -5.76
C SER A 288 6.06 -8.44 -7.10
N GLN A 289 5.10 -7.61 -7.52
CA GLN A 289 4.31 -7.83 -8.74
C GLN A 289 5.14 -7.62 -10.02
N LEU A 290 6.13 -6.73 -9.95
CA LEU A 290 6.98 -6.40 -11.08
C LEU A 290 8.04 -7.48 -11.32
N ARG A 291 8.49 -8.12 -10.26
CA ARG A 291 9.44 -9.23 -10.34
C ARG A 291 8.86 -10.42 -11.11
N THR A 292 7.58 -10.73 -10.88
CA THR A 292 6.86 -11.78 -11.62
C THR A 292 6.68 -11.38 -13.09
N ALA A 293 6.25 -10.14 -13.36
CA ALA A 293 6.08 -9.64 -14.72
C ALA A 293 7.39 -9.60 -15.53
N LEU A 294 8.51 -9.23 -14.90
CA LEU A 294 9.84 -9.20 -15.53
C LEU A 294 10.45 -10.59 -15.70
N SER A 295 10.13 -11.54 -14.82
CA SER A 295 10.56 -12.94 -14.96
C SER A 295 9.75 -13.68 -16.03
N ALA A 296 8.51 -13.24 -16.28
CA ALA A 296 7.65 -13.76 -17.35
C ALA A 296 7.86 -13.08 -18.70
N ALA A 297 8.57 -11.94 -18.75
CA ALA A 297 8.92 -11.29 -19.99
C ALA A 297 9.98 -12.10 -20.73
N PRO A 298 9.78 -12.49 -21.99
CA PRO A 298 10.86 -13.07 -22.79
C PRO A 298 12.00 -12.03 -22.88
N PRO A 299 13.26 -12.48 -22.95
CA PRO A 299 14.37 -11.57 -23.19
C PRO A 299 14.05 -10.70 -24.41
N ILE A 300 14.37 -9.41 -24.33
CA ILE A 300 13.99 -8.35 -25.28
C ILE A 300 14.53 -8.57 -26.72
N ASN A 301 15.12 -9.72 -27.02
CA ASN A 301 15.60 -10.07 -28.35
C ASN A 301 14.74 -11.18 -28.98
N ALA A 302 14.31 -10.89 -30.21
CA ALA A 302 13.67 -11.76 -31.19
C ALA A 302 12.16 -11.95 -31.05
N SER A 303 11.46 -11.23 -31.93
CA SER A 303 10.29 -11.69 -32.68
C SER A 303 10.19 -13.22 -32.76
N SER A 304 9.37 -13.83 -31.90
CA SER A 304 8.96 -15.21 -32.07
C SER A 304 7.61 -15.46 -31.39
N PRO A 305 6.75 -16.33 -31.95
CA PRO A 305 5.38 -16.50 -31.50
C PRO A 305 5.32 -17.18 -30.13
N LEU A 306 4.42 -16.68 -29.28
CA LEU A 306 4.05 -17.21 -27.96
C LEU A 306 3.90 -18.74 -27.98
N THR A 307 4.96 -19.43 -27.59
CA THR A 307 4.91 -20.84 -27.21
C THR A 307 5.29 -20.91 -25.73
N GLN A 308 4.30 -21.23 -24.90
CA GLN A 308 4.51 -21.53 -23.49
C GLN A 308 5.44 -22.75 -23.39
N THR A 309 6.71 -22.50 -23.12
CA THR A 309 7.67 -23.56 -22.80
C THR A 309 7.83 -23.60 -21.29
N THR A 310 7.41 -24.70 -20.68
CA THR A 310 7.67 -25.02 -19.28
C THR A 310 9.16 -25.34 -19.16
N VAL A 311 9.98 -24.35 -18.81
CA VAL A 311 11.41 -24.56 -18.58
C VAL A 311 11.63 -24.88 -17.09
N PRO A 312 12.34 -25.98 -16.74
CA PRO A 312 12.72 -26.26 -15.36
C PRO A 312 13.62 -25.13 -14.82
N ARG A 313 13.28 -24.57 -13.66
CA ARG A 313 14.12 -23.57 -12.96
C ARG A 313 15.42 -24.25 -12.47
N ILE A 314 16.46 -24.24 -13.30
CA ILE A 314 17.84 -24.31 -12.79
C ILE A 314 18.21 -22.87 -12.44
N ILE A 315 18.27 -22.57 -11.14
CA ILE A 315 18.67 -21.25 -10.64
C ILE A 315 20.21 -21.21 -10.68
N GLU A 316 20.77 -20.80 -11.81
CA GLU A 316 22.16 -20.36 -11.84
C GLU A 316 22.29 -19.04 -11.05
N LYS A 317 23.29 -18.95 -10.18
CA LYS A 317 23.65 -17.71 -9.48
C LYS A 317 24.02 -16.66 -10.53
N LYS A 318 23.13 -15.71 -10.76
CA LYS A 318 23.34 -14.60 -11.70
C LYS A 318 24.52 -13.74 -11.25
N SER A 319 25.26 -13.22 -12.21
CA SER A 319 26.37 -12.30 -11.94
C SER A 319 25.86 -10.97 -11.36
N ALA A 320 26.69 -10.27 -10.59
CA ALA A 320 26.34 -8.98 -9.99
C ALA A 320 25.92 -7.93 -11.04
N GLU A 321 26.53 -7.98 -12.22
CA GLU A 321 26.21 -7.11 -13.36
C GLU A 321 24.79 -7.38 -13.91
N GLU A 322 24.37 -8.65 -13.99
CA GLU A 322 23.03 -9.03 -14.43
C GLU A 322 21.94 -8.65 -13.43
N VAL A 323 22.25 -8.76 -12.13
CA VAL A 323 21.37 -8.31 -11.05
C VAL A 323 21.16 -6.80 -11.17
N LYS A 324 22.25 -6.03 -11.22
CA LYS A 324 22.20 -4.56 -11.36
C LYS A 324 21.44 -4.10 -12.61
N LYS A 325 21.61 -4.78 -13.75
CA LYS A 325 20.88 -4.48 -14.99
C LYS A 325 19.39 -4.77 -14.86
N ARG A 326 19.03 -5.88 -14.21
CA ARG A 326 17.63 -6.25 -13.93
C ARG A 326 16.97 -5.23 -13.00
N ASP A 327 17.68 -4.79 -11.97
CA ASP A 327 17.16 -3.85 -10.98
C ASP A 327 16.93 -2.48 -11.60
N ALA A 328 17.88 -1.99 -12.39
CA ALA A 328 17.72 -0.76 -13.17
C ALA A 328 16.51 -0.83 -14.12
N ALA A 329 16.30 -1.98 -14.78
CA ALA A 329 15.13 -2.19 -15.62
C ALA A 329 13.81 -2.19 -14.81
N MET A 330 13.83 -2.73 -13.59
CA MET A 330 12.67 -2.72 -12.71
C MET A 330 12.36 -1.32 -12.19
N THR A 331 13.34 -0.58 -11.69
CA THR A 331 13.15 0.80 -11.22
C THR A 331 12.67 1.72 -12.34
N ASN A 332 13.19 1.56 -13.55
CA ASN A 332 12.69 2.33 -14.71
C ASN A 332 11.24 1.96 -15.02
N ARG A 333 10.89 0.67 -14.98
CA ARG A 333 9.51 0.24 -15.20
C ARG A 333 8.56 0.72 -14.10
N ILE A 334 8.98 0.77 -12.84
CA ILE A 334 8.22 1.40 -11.74
C ILE A 334 7.94 2.85 -12.09
N ARG A 335 8.99 3.60 -12.43
CA ARG A 335 8.91 5.02 -12.75
C ARG A 335 7.99 5.28 -13.94
N ASP A 336 8.10 4.50 -15.01
CA ASP A 336 7.22 4.61 -16.18
C ASP A 336 5.77 4.30 -15.79
N LEU A 337 5.55 3.32 -14.91
CA LEU A 337 4.23 2.94 -14.43
C LEU A 337 3.62 4.00 -13.48
N GLU A 338 4.43 4.67 -12.67
CA GLU A 338 4.01 5.77 -11.79
C GLU A 338 3.73 7.05 -12.58
N GLN A 339 4.50 7.30 -13.64
CA GLN A 339 4.32 8.44 -14.53
C GLN A 339 3.16 8.26 -15.52
N SER A 340 2.77 7.01 -15.82
CA SER A 340 1.59 6.73 -16.66
C SER A 340 0.29 7.16 -15.94
N GLN A 341 -0.38 8.20 -16.45
CA GLN A 341 -1.45 8.88 -15.73
C GLN A 341 -2.82 8.14 -15.61
N TRP A 342 -3.01 6.89 -16.07
CA TRP A 342 -4.37 6.35 -16.26
C TRP A 342 -4.53 4.83 -16.03
N SER A 343 -5.79 4.37 -15.88
CA SER A 343 -6.18 3.01 -15.48
C SER A 343 -5.61 1.90 -16.36
N LYS A 344 -5.14 0.81 -15.73
CA LYS A 344 -4.48 -0.30 -16.42
C LYS A 344 -5.42 -1.48 -16.55
N LEU A 345 -5.28 -2.21 -17.66
CA LEU A 345 -6.01 -3.44 -17.87
C LEU A 345 -5.34 -4.53 -17.03
N MET A 346 -6.10 -5.24 -16.20
CA MET A 346 -5.57 -6.30 -15.36
C MET A 346 -6.12 -7.64 -15.84
N LEU A 347 -5.21 -8.57 -16.11
CA LEU A 347 -5.55 -9.99 -16.18
C LEU A 347 -5.36 -10.58 -14.79
N LEU A 348 -6.45 -11.07 -14.20
CA LEU A 348 -6.42 -11.80 -12.95
C LEU A 348 -6.72 -13.27 -13.28
N VAL A 349 -5.70 -14.13 -13.14
CA VAL A 349 -5.80 -15.57 -13.43
C VAL A 349 -5.76 -16.37 -12.13
N ASN A 350 -6.77 -17.22 -11.94
CA ASN A 350 -6.77 -18.25 -10.90
C ASN A 350 -6.06 -19.51 -11.45
N HIS A 351 -4.96 -19.94 -10.85
CA HIS A 351 -4.38 -21.25 -11.16
C HIS A 351 -4.95 -22.32 -10.23
N VAL A 352 -5.60 -23.33 -10.80
CA VAL A 352 -5.85 -24.60 -10.11
C VAL A 352 -4.62 -25.46 -10.32
N CYS A 353 -3.77 -25.63 -9.30
CA CYS A 353 -2.84 -26.76 -9.32
C CYS A 353 -3.60 -28.00 -8.88
N SER A 354 -3.53 -29.06 -9.69
CA SER A 354 -3.84 -30.40 -9.24
C SER A 354 -2.92 -30.74 -8.07
N ALA A 355 -3.51 -31.02 -6.91
CA ALA A 355 -2.78 -31.60 -5.79
C ALA A 355 -2.24 -32.98 -6.21
N TYR A 356 -0.96 -33.21 -5.94
CA TYR A 356 -0.39 -34.56 -5.83
C TYR A 356 -0.29 -34.91 -4.36
#